data_AF-A0A0B2USN3-F1
#
_entry.id   AF-A0A0B2USN3-F1
#
_cell.length_a   1.000
_cell.length_b   1.000
_cell.length_c   1.000
_cell.angle_alpha   90.00
_cell.angle_beta   90.00
_cell.angle_gamma   90.00
#
_symmetry.space_group_name_H-M   'P 1'
#
loop_
_entity.id
_entity.type
_entity.pdbx_description
1 polymer ?
#
loop_
_entity_poly.entity_id
_entity_poly.type
_entity_poly.pdbx_seq_one_letter_code
_entity_poly.pdbx_strand_id
1 'polypeptide(L)'
;SWQGRTPSRSKSPPSASFVHSEKVALKRWGRNCSTAVSEEHPSLADHLRMLFAVIFFGLLGFAVAGQESCGPNEVWTDCTSCELKCGESEDTMCEGICNPPSCECSPSRRMRRTEDGRCVLASQCPKKNAKKEAGKCEKPNEQWSKCRGCEGTCAQRFVPCTRNCRPPGCECIASAGFVRDAQGNCIKFEDCPK
;
A
#
# COMPACT_ATOMS: atom_id res chain seq x y z
N SER A 1 31.90 -20.67 -29.80
CA SER A 1 31.91 -19.39 -29.07
C SER A 1 30.95 -19.52 -27.88
N TRP A 2 31.41 -20.13 -26.78
CA TRP A 2 31.68 -19.48 -25.48
C TRP A 2 30.48 -18.65 -24.95
N GLN A 3 29.60 -19.26 -24.12
CA GLN A 3 29.54 -19.17 -22.63
C GLN A 3 29.09 -17.77 -22.13
N GLY A 4 28.17 -17.53 -21.20
CA GLY A 4 27.43 -18.35 -20.22
C GLY A 4 27.19 -17.51 -18.94
N ARG A 5 26.07 -17.78 -18.25
CA ARG A 5 25.77 -17.57 -16.80
C ARG A 5 25.47 -16.17 -16.19
N THR A 6 24.34 -16.15 -15.48
CA THR A 6 23.89 -15.30 -14.36
C THR A 6 24.64 -15.66 -13.03
N PRO A 7 24.23 -15.23 -11.81
CA PRO A 7 23.98 -13.91 -11.21
C PRO A 7 24.73 -13.68 -9.85
N SER A 8 24.46 -12.54 -9.19
CA SER A 8 24.57 -12.26 -7.74
C SER A 8 25.95 -12.09 -7.09
N ARG A 9 26.14 -11.00 -6.30
CA ARG A 9 26.26 -11.01 -4.82
C ARG A 9 26.84 -9.68 -4.30
N SER A 10 26.28 -9.26 -3.18
CA SER A 10 26.76 -8.25 -2.25
C SER A 10 28.26 -8.33 -1.94
N LYS A 11 28.90 -7.19 -1.66
CA LYS A 11 30.01 -7.09 -0.68
C LYS A 11 30.35 -5.64 -0.31
N SER A 12 30.44 -5.48 1.00
CA SER A 12 31.11 -4.52 1.88
C SER A 12 32.31 -3.75 1.32
N PRO A 13 32.62 -2.55 1.86
CA PRO A 13 33.84 -1.83 1.54
C PRO A 13 35.07 -2.40 2.29
N PRO A 14 36.26 -2.35 1.67
CA PRO A 14 37.50 -2.83 2.27
C PRO A 14 38.27 -1.76 3.05
N SER A 15 39.06 -2.33 3.96
CA SER A 15 40.16 -1.81 4.76
C SER A 15 41.31 -1.18 3.97
N ALA A 16 41.89 -0.14 4.59
CA ALA A 16 43.32 0.18 4.73
C ALA A 16 44.28 0.01 3.55
N SER A 17 45.01 1.08 3.22
CA SER A 17 46.46 1.21 3.48
C SER A 17 47.03 2.32 2.60
N PHE A 18 47.56 3.39 3.21
CA PHE A 18 48.39 4.38 2.52
C PHE A 18 49.86 4.17 2.90
N VAL A 19 50.71 4.35 1.90
CA VAL A 19 52.11 3.92 1.80
C VAL A 19 53.06 5.11 2.03
N HIS A 20 54.18 4.83 2.71
CA HIS A 20 55.48 5.56 2.76
C HIS A 20 55.48 7.01 3.33
N SER A 21 56.54 7.53 3.96
CA SER A 21 57.97 7.23 3.85
C SER A 21 58.72 7.71 5.09
N GLU A 22 59.80 7.01 5.42
CA GLU A 22 60.78 7.30 6.46
C GLU A 22 61.45 8.68 6.34
N LYS A 23 61.68 9.32 7.49
CA LYS A 23 62.96 9.98 7.77
C LYS A 23 63.39 9.71 9.22
N VAL A 24 64.40 8.86 9.32
CA VAL A 24 65.22 8.62 10.50
C VAL A 24 66.01 9.89 10.84
N ALA A 25 65.94 10.33 12.09
CA ALA A 25 66.95 11.19 12.69
C ALA A 25 67.17 10.73 14.14
N LEU A 26 68.13 9.81 14.30
CA LEU A 26 68.71 9.41 15.57
C LEU A 26 69.44 10.61 16.18
N LYS A 27 68.98 11.08 17.34
CA LYS A 27 69.84 11.77 18.31
C LYS A 27 69.71 11.09 19.67
N ARG A 28 70.70 10.24 19.90
CA ARG A 28 71.13 9.67 21.18
C ARG A 28 71.16 10.74 22.25
N TRP A 29 70.72 10.42 23.48
CA TRP A 29 71.34 10.78 24.77
C TRP A 29 70.71 9.87 25.83
N GLY A 30 71.55 9.18 26.61
CA GLY A 30 71.10 8.25 27.63
C GLY A 30 70.94 8.91 29.00
N ARG A 31 70.10 8.31 29.85
CA ARG A 31 70.41 7.86 31.22
C ARG A 31 69.15 7.40 31.95
N ASN A 32 69.24 6.16 32.45
CA ASN A 32 68.85 5.62 33.75
C ASN A 32 67.57 6.04 34.50
N CYS A 33 66.91 4.97 34.95
CA CYS A 33 66.33 4.73 36.28
C CYS A 33 64.90 5.18 36.61
N SER A 34 64.23 4.20 37.22
CA SER A 34 63.15 4.32 38.21
C SER A 34 61.77 4.66 37.66
N THR A 35 61.01 3.63 37.27
CA THR A 35 59.55 3.70 37.26
C THR A 35 59.05 3.74 38.71
N ALA A 36 58.95 4.95 39.25
CA ALA A 36 58.04 5.21 40.36
C ALA A 36 56.61 5.04 39.82
N VAL A 37 55.84 4.15 40.44
CA VAL A 37 54.39 4.14 40.27
C VAL A 37 53.88 5.37 41.02
N SER A 38 53.70 6.46 40.28
CA SER A 38 52.98 7.62 40.78
C SER A 38 51.49 7.31 40.69
N GLU A 39 50.84 7.19 41.84
CA GLU A 39 49.38 7.29 41.93
C GLU A 39 48.98 8.71 41.51
N GLU A 40 48.65 8.89 40.23
CA GLU A 40 48.14 10.15 39.72
C GLU A 40 46.68 10.30 40.17
N HIS A 41 46.46 11.07 41.23
CA HIS A 41 45.12 11.48 41.64
C HIS A 41 44.52 12.38 40.55
N PRO A 42 43.31 12.05 40.03
CA PRO A 42 42.68 12.82 38.97
C PRO A 42 42.42 14.26 39.42
N SER A 43 42.67 15.22 38.53
CA SER A 43 42.51 16.64 38.83
C SER A 43 41.03 17.03 38.91
N LEU A 44 40.72 18.14 39.60
CA LEU A 44 39.35 18.68 39.69
C LEU A 44 38.72 18.96 38.30
N ALA A 45 39.56 19.31 37.32
CA ALA A 45 39.13 19.51 35.94
C ALA A 45 38.67 18.22 35.27
N ASP A 46 39.25 17.07 35.63
CA ASP A 46 38.88 15.77 35.10
C ASP A 46 37.55 15.28 35.70
N HIS A 47 37.30 15.54 36.98
CA HIS A 47 35.98 15.32 37.58
C HIS A 47 34.89 16.15 36.94
N LEU A 48 35.16 17.43 36.66
CA LEU A 48 34.19 18.31 36.00
C LEU A 48 33.91 17.88 34.55
N ARG A 49 34.94 17.43 33.81
CA ARG A 49 34.79 16.85 32.46
C ARG A 49 33.96 15.57 32.47
N MET A 50 34.17 14.69 33.44
CA MET A 50 33.40 13.46 33.60
C MET A 50 31.94 13.76 33.95
N LEU A 51 31.67 14.75 34.81
CA LEU A 51 30.31 15.20 35.11
C LEU A 51 29.61 15.79 33.88
N PHE A 52 30.29 16.64 33.10
CA PHE A 52 29.74 17.15 31.86
C PHE A 52 29.48 16.06 30.83
N ALA A 53 30.36 15.05 30.73
CA ALA A 53 30.14 13.90 29.86
C ALA A 53 28.92 13.09 30.33
N VAL A 54 28.79 12.79 31.62
CA VAL A 54 27.63 12.05 32.17
C VAL A 54 26.33 12.84 32.00
N ILE A 55 26.35 14.16 32.19
CA ILE A 55 25.18 15.02 31.95
C ILE A 55 24.84 15.10 30.46
N PHE A 56 25.83 15.22 29.57
CA PHE A 56 25.62 15.28 28.13
C PHE A 56 25.11 13.96 27.57
N PHE A 57 25.70 12.82 27.96
CA PHE A 57 25.23 11.49 27.57
C PHE A 57 23.92 11.10 28.26
N GLY A 58 23.68 11.58 29.49
CA GLY A 58 22.41 11.42 30.20
C GLY A 58 21.29 12.19 29.51
N LEU A 59 21.50 13.47 29.17
CA LEU A 59 20.51 14.31 28.48
C LEU A 59 20.26 13.87 27.03
N LEU A 60 21.26 13.31 26.33
CA LEU A 60 21.09 12.72 25.00
C LEU A 60 20.42 11.32 25.03
N GLY A 61 20.34 10.67 26.20
CA GLY A 61 19.79 9.33 26.36
C GLY A 61 18.27 9.24 26.57
N PHE A 62 17.58 10.35 26.86
CA PHE A 62 16.16 10.34 27.26
C PHE A 62 15.14 10.53 26.12
N ALA A 63 15.54 10.55 24.85
CA ALA A 63 14.63 10.93 23.75
C ALA A 63 14.25 9.80 22.77
N VAL A 64 14.23 8.54 23.20
CA VAL A 64 13.65 7.45 22.38
C VAL A 64 12.70 6.59 23.24
N ALA A 65 11.71 7.23 23.86
CA ALA A 65 10.48 6.52 24.20
C ALA A 65 9.71 6.33 22.90
N GLY A 66 9.52 5.08 22.48
CA GLY A 66 8.83 4.72 21.24
C GLY A 66 7.47 5.43 21.17
N GLN A 67 7.35 6.36 20.22
CA GLN A 67 6.06 6.82 19.80
C GLN A 67 5.31 5.59 19.28
N GLU A 68 4.08 5.38 19.74
CA GLU A 68 3.14 4.40 19.18
C GLU A 68 2.81 4.84 17.75
N SER A 69 3.79 4.69 16.86
CA SER A 69 3.80 5.35 15.56
C SER A 69 3.06 4.46 14.60
N CYS A 70 1.78 4.75 14.44
CA CYS A 70 0.99 4.17 13.36
C CYS A 70 1.64 4.40 12.00
N GLY A 71 1.27 3.55 11.04
CA GLY A 71 1.74 3.68 9.67
C GLY A 71 1.26 4.98 9.01
N PRO A 72 1.77 5.28 7.81
CA PRO A 72 1.30 6.43 7.04
C PRO A 72 -0.22 6.42 6.85
N ASN A 73 -0.87 7.57 7.08
CA ASN A 73 -2.33 7.79 7.00
C ASN A 73 -3.19 7.05 8.04
N GLU A 74 -2.57 6.37 9.00
CA GLU A 74 -3.24 5.74 10.13
C GLU A 74 -3.20 6.64 11.36
N VAL A 75 -4.20 6.52 12.23
CA VAL A 75 -4.24 7.23 13.52
C VAL A 75 -4.57 6.25 14.62
N TRP A 76 -3.80 6.31 15.71
CA TRP A 76 -4.08 5.53 16.89
C TRP A 76 -5.42 5.97 17.51
N THR A 77 -6.27 5.01 17.81
CA THR A 77 -7.54 5.24 18.50
C THR A 77 -7.78 4.12 19.51
N ASP A 78 -8.38 4.48 20.64
CA ASP A 78 -8.74 3.51 21.68
C ASP A 78 -10.03 2.74 21.34
N CYS A 79 -10.78 3.25 20.36
CA CYS A 79 -11.98 2.64 19.80
C CYS A 79 -11.85 2.65 18.28
N THR A 80 -11.47 1.51 17.70
CA THR A 80 -11.26 1.40 16.25
C THR A 80 -12.60 1.19 15.55
N SER A 81 -12.90 2.01 14.55
CA SER A 81 -14.09 1.85 13.71
C SER A 81 -13.91 0.74 12.66
N CYS A 82 -14.95 0.48 11.87
CA CYS A 82 -14.86 -0.41 10.72
C CYS A 82 -14.09 0.27 9.57
N GLU A 83 -13.12 -0.45 9.00
CA GLU A 83 -12.26 0.02 7.91
C GLU A 83 -12.77 -0.49 6.57
N LEU A 84 -12.75 0.35 5.52
CA LEU A 84 -13.15 -0.06 4.18
C LEU A 84 -11.93 -0.38 3.30
N LYS A 85 -12.02 -1.47 2.55
CA LYS A 85 -11.03 -1.88 1.55
C LYS A 85 -11.22 -1.14 0.23
N CYS A 86 -10.18 -1.15 -0.60
CA CYS A 86 -10.25 -0.71 -1.98
C CYS A 86 -11.26 -1.58 -2.78
N GLY A 87 -12.31 -0.95 -3.31
CA GLY A 87 -13.35 -1.60 -4.12
C GLY A 87 -14.68 -1.83 -3.41
N GLU A 88 -14.74 -1.63 -2.09
CA GLU A 88 -16.01 -1.66 -1.33
C GLU A 88 -16.80 -0.36 -1.51
N SER A 89 -18.13 -0.44 -1.57
CA SER A 89 -18.99 0.74 -1.68
C SER A 89 -18.97 1.56 -0.38
N GLU A 90 -19.26 2.86 -0.51
CA GLU A 90 -19.44 3.74 0.66
C GLU A 90 -20.71 3.37 1.47
N ASP A 91 -21.65 2.65 0.86
CA ASP A 91 -22.88 2.16 1.50
C ASP A 91 -22.66 0.93 2.40
N THR A 92 -21.42 0.44 2.51
CA THR A 92 -21.09 -0.67 3.40
C THR A 92 -21.36 -0.21 4.84
N MET A 93 -22.37 -0.80 5.48
CA MET A 93 -22.79 -0.43 6.83
C MET A 93 -21.75 -0.88 7.84
N CYS A 94 -21.01 0.08 8.40
CA CYS A 94 -20.22 -0.13 9.60
C CYS A 94 -21.15 0.00 10.82
N GLU A 95 -21.33 -1.09 11.57
CA GLU A 95 -21.99 -1.03 12.86
C GLU A 95 -21.16 -0.14 13.80
N GLY A 96 -21.81 0.74 14.57
CA GLY A 96 -21.15 1.70 15.48
C GLY A 96 -20.57 1.03 16.73
N ILE A 97 -19.88 -0.10 16.56
CA ILE A 97 -19.30 -0.91 17.62
C ILE A 97 -17.79 -0.62 17.66
N CYS A 98 -17.29 -0.30 18.86
CA CYS A 98 -15.86 -0.12 19.08
C CYS A 98 -15.12 -1.45 18.98
N ASN A 99 -14.17 -1.54 18.04
CA ASN A 99 -13.16 -2.60 18.03
C ASN A 99 -12.01 -2.25 18.98
N PRO A 100 -11.15 -3.23 19.34
CA PRO A 100 -9.99 -3.02 20.20
C PRO A 100 -9.10 -1.83 19.75
N PRO A 101 -8.35 -1.22 20.69
CA PRO A 101 -7.46 -0.11 20.39
C PRO A 101 -6.42 -0.49 19.34
N SER A 102 -6.31 0.30 18.28
CA SER A 102 -5.37 0.04 17.17
C SER A 102 -5.15 1.27 16.28
N CYS A 103 -4.30 1.12 15.27
CA CYS A 103 -4.07 2.12 14.23
C CYS A 103 -5.17 2.08 13.16
N GLU A 104 -6.08 3.06 13.18
CA GLU A 104 -7.25 3.10 12.29
C GLU A 104 -6.97 3.83 10.96
N CYS A 105 -7.32 3.16 9.87
CA CYS A 105 -7.45 3.69 8.51
C CYS A 105 -8.90 4.11 8.23
N SER A 106 -9.27 5.30 8.71
CA SER A 106 -10.68 5.69 8.80
C SER A 106 -11.33 6.03 7.45
N PRO A 107 -12.47 5.38 7.10
CA PRO A 107 -13.22 5.71 5.87
C PRO A 107 -13.81 7.12 5.92
N SER A 108 -14.08 7.66 7.11
CA SER A 108 -14.52 9.04 7.33
C SER A 108 -13.56 10.08 6.75
N ARG A 109 -12.26 9.74 6.70
CA ARG A 109 -11.19 10.57 6.14
C ARG A 109 -10.90 10.25 4.67
N ARG A 110 -11.79 9.52 3.99
CA ARG A 110 -11.63 9.04 2.61
C ARG A 110 -10.40 8.16 2.43
N MET A 111 -10.02 7.43 3.47
CA MET A 111 -8.93 6.45 3.41
C MET A 111 -9.49 5.05 3.12
N ARG A 112 -8.65 4.20 2.54
CA ARG A 112 -8.96 2.82 2.20
C ARG A 112 -7.78 1.91 2.48
N ARG A 113 -8.07 0.71 2.96
CA ARG A 113 -7.08 -0.37 3.09
C ARG A 113 -6.84 -1.04 1.74
N THR A 114 -5.58 -1.13 1.35
CA THR A 114 -5.17 -1.97 0.22
C THR A 114 -5.14 -3.44 0.63
N GLU A 115 -5.04 -4.34 -0.34
CA GLU A 115 -4.84 -5.77 -0.09
C GLU A 115 -3.54 -6.05 0.67
N ASP A 116 -2.48 -5.27 0.39
CA ASP A 116 -1.20 -5.31 1.12
C ASP A 116 -1.27 -4.72 2.55
N GLY A 117 -2.46 -4.33 3.02
CA GLY A 117 -2.65 -3.76 4.36
C GLY A 117 -2.22 -2.29 4.51
N ARG A 118 -1.91 -1.56 3.43
CA ARG A 118 -1.56 -0.13 3.51
C ARG A 118 -2.79 0.77 3.59
N CYS A 119 -2.70 1.88 4.32
CA CYS A 119 -3.73 2.91 4.34
C CYS A 119 -3.43 4.00 3.30
N VAL A 120 -4.28 4.10 2.28
CA VAL A 120 -4.11 5.04 1.16
C VAL A 120 -5.37 5.87 0.95
N LEU A 121 -5.27 7.01 0.25
CA LEU A 121 -6.47 7.73 -0.19
C LEU A 121 -7.31 6.83 -1.10
N ALA A 122 -8.64 6.94 -1.01
CA ALA A 122 -9.56 6.22 -1.88
C ALA A 122 -9.27 6.46 -3.38
N SER A 123 -8.76 7.63 -3.74
CA SER A 123 -8.35 7.98 -5.11
C SER A 123 -7.10 7.23 -5.60
N GLN A 124 -6.26 6.73 -4.68
CA GLN A 124 -5.04 5.96 -4.97
C GLN A 124 -5.30 4.46 -5.01
N CYS A 125 -6.51 4.01 -4.63
CA CYS A 125 -6.89 2.62 -4.81
C CYS A 125 -6.69 2.22 -6.28
N PRO A 126 -6.18 1.01 -6.55
CA PRO A 126 -6.20 0.49 -7.89
C PRO A 126 -7.65 0.53 -8.35
N LYS A 127 -7.89 1.25 -9.45
CA LYS A 127 -9.17 1.21 -10.14
C LYS A 127 -9.29 -0.21 -10.68
N LYS A 128 -9.70 -1.18 -9.84
CA LYS A 128 -10.30 -2.43 -10.31
C LYS A 128 -11.33 -1.95 -11.29
N ASN A 129 -11.15 -2.28 -12.55
CA ASN A 129 -11.86 -1.66 -13.64
C ASN A 129 -13.38 -1.75 -13.38
N ALA A 130 -13.96 -0.75 -12.71
CA ALA A 130 -15.32 -0.29 -12.93
C ALA A 130 -15.46 0.24 -14.37
N LYS A 131 -14.35 0.21 -15.13
CA LYS A 131 -14.23 0.28 -16.57
C LYS A 131 -14.09 -1.10 -17.25
N LYS A 132 -14.51 -2.21 -16.63
CA LYS A 132 -15.08 -3.30 -17.42
C LYS A 132 -16.56 -2.95 -17.52
N GLU A 133 -16.97 -2.63 -18.74
CA GLU A 133 -18.37 -2.51 -19.15
C GLU A 133 -19.05 -1.17 -18.84
N ALA A 134 -18.41 -0.08 -19.27
CA ALA A 134 -19.18 0.98 -19.93
C ALA A 134 -19.09 0.74 -21.44
N GLY A 135 -20.08 0.02 -21.97
CA GLY A 135 -20.61 0.33 -23.30
C GLY A 135 -19.99 -0.34 -24.53
N LYS A 136 -19.57 -1.61 -24.46
CA LYS A 136 -19.50 -2.40 -25.70
C LYS A 136 -19.99 -3.83 -25.48
N CYS A 137 -21.14 -4.11 -26.07
CA CYS A 137 -21.64 -5.48 -26.19
C CYS A 137 -20.89 -6.18 -27.32
N GLU A 138 -20.50 -7.43 -27.08
CA GLU A 138 -19.78 -8.24 -28.07
C GLU A 138 -20.72 -8.66 -29.20
N LYS A 139 -21.98 -8.94 -28.87
CA LYS A 139 -23.01 -9.33 -29.83
C LYS A 139 -23.63 -8.10 -30.51
N PRO A 140 -23.92 -8.19 -31.82
CA PRO A 140 -24.59 -7.10 -32.53
C PRO A 140 -25.99 -6.86 -31.94
N ASN A 141 -26.47 -5.62 -32.08
CA ASN A 141 -27.80 -5.15 -31.67
C ASN A 141 -28.09 -5.22 -30.15
N GLU A 142 -27.14 -5.66 -29.33
CA GLU A 142 -27.24 -5.56 -27.88
C GLU A 142 -26.76 -4.19 -27.40
N GLN A 143 -27.44 -3.67 -26.38
CA GLN A 143 -27.10 -2.40 -25.75
C GLN A 143 -26.79 -2.60 -24.27
N TRP A 144 -25.80 -1.87 -23.78
CA TRP A 144 -25.45 -1.91 -22.37
C TRP A 144 -26.48 -1.17 -21.53
N SER A 145 -26.99 -1.82 -20.50
CA SER A 145 -27.90 -1.21 -19.53
C SER A 145 -27.44 -1.47 -18.10
N LYS A 146 -27.60 -0.47 -17.24
CA LYS A 146 -27.35 -0.60 -15.79
C LYS A 146 -28.47 -1.35 -15.07
N CYS A 147 -29.67 -1.35 -15.63
CA CYS A 147 -30.86 -2.01 -15.10
C CYS A 147 -31.47 -2.81 -16.24
N ARG A 148 -31.11 -4.09 -16.33
CA ARG A 148 -31.58 -4.91 -17.45
C ARG A 148 -33.04 -5.31 -17.27
N GLY A 149 -33.80 -5.20 -18.34
CA GLY A 149 -35.21 -5.57 -18.40
C GLY A 149 -35.44 -7.01 -18.89
N CYS A 150 -36.68 -7.27 -19.29
CA CYS A 150 -37.06 -8.51 -19.96
C CYS A 150 -37.04 -8.31 -21.46
N GLU A 151 -36.43 -9.27 -22.14
CA GLU A 151 -36.20 -9.23 -23.57
C GLU A 151 -37.34 -9.96 -24.28
N GLY A 152 -37.73 -9.44 -25.45
CA GLY A 152 -38.70 -10.09 -26.30
C GLY A 152 -38.12 -11.30 -27.02
N THR A 153 -39.00 -12.15 -27.53
CA THR A 153 -38.67 -13.23 -28.47
C THR A 153 -39.42 -13.04 -29.79
N CYS A 154 -39.07 -13.79 -30.82
CA CYS A 154 -39.82 -13.79 -32.08
C CYS A 154 -41.32 -14.18 -31.90
N ALA A 155 -41.65 -14.97 -30.88
CA ALA A 155 -43.05 -15.29 -30.56
C ALA A 155 -43.77 -14.14 -29.84
N GLN A 156 -43.03 -13.36 -29.03
CA GLN A 156 -43.60 -12.30 -28.21
C GLN A 156 -42.61 -11.15 -28.05
N ARG A 157 -42.86 -10.03 -28.75
CA ARG A 157 -42.00 -8.84 -28.70
C ARG A 157 -41.93 -8.21 -27.30
N PHE A 158 -43.05 -8.12 -26.59
CA PHE A 158 -43.10 -7.53 -25.26
C PHE A 158 -43.50 -8.60 -24.23
N VAL A 159 -42.51 -9.08 -23.47
CA VAL A 159 -42.72 -10.04 -22.40
C VAL A 159 -43.04 -9.28 -21.11
N PRO A 160 -44.19 -9.51 -20.47
CA PRO A 160 -44.53 -8.89 -19.21
C PRO A 160 -43.59 -9.39 -18.11
N CYS A 161 -43.02 -8.49 -17.33
CA CYS A 161 -42.25 -8.86 -16.16
C CYS A 161 -42.24 -7.78 -15.08
N THR A 162 -41.74 -8.14 -13.91
CA THR A 162 -41.63 -7.25 -12.75
C THR A 162 -40.70 -6.07 -13.05
N ARG A 163 -40.95 -4.91 -12.44
CA ARG A 163 -40.06 -3.72 -12.55
C ARG A 163 -38.71 -3.88 -11.85
N ASN A 164 -38.40 -5.06 -11.32
CA ASN A 164 -37.12 -5.35 -10.71
C ASN A 164 -36.04 -5.46 -11.79
N CYS A 165 -34.97 -4.68 -11.63
CA CYS A 165 -33.82 -4.70 -12.51
C CYS A 165 -33.05 -6.02 -12.40
N ARG A 166 -32.70 -6.62 -13.55
CA ARG A 166 -31.61 -7.59 -13.59
C ARG A 166 -30.27 -6.87 -13.46
N PRO A 167 -29.19 -7.57 -13.04
CA PRO A 167 -27.86 -6.98 -12.92
C PRO A 167 -27.40 -6.28 -14.20
N PRO A 168 -26.56 -5.23 -14.10
CA PRO A 168 -25.98 -4.53 -15.25
C PRO A 168 -25.40 -5.51 -16.27
N GLY A 169 -25.61 -5.23 -17.55
CA GLY A 169 -25.23 -6.13 -18.62
C GLY A 169 -25.64 -5.63 -20.00
N CYS A 170 -25.30 -6.41 -21.02
CA CYS A 170 -25.88 -6.28 -22.35
C CYS A 170 -27.30 -6.85 -22.40
N GLU A 171 -28.20 -6.13 -23.06
CA GLU A 171 -29.59 -6.53 -23.29
C GLU A 171 -30.05 -6.25 -24.72
N CYS A 172 -31.01 -7.07 -25.16
CA CYS A 172 -31.72 -6.92 -26.43
C CYS A 172 -33.00 -6.10 -26.22
N ILE A 173 -32.98 -4.84 -26.66
CA ILE A 173 -34.02 -3.86 -26.31
C ILE A 173 -35.28 -4.01 -27.19
N ALA A 174 -36.34 -4.58 -26.62
CA ALA A 174 -37.64 -4.75 -27.28
C ALA A 174 -38.32 -3.43 -27.70
N SER A 175 -38.16 -2.37 -26.91
CA SER A 175 -38.66 -1.03 -27.23
C SER A 175 -37.95 -0.41 -28.45
N ALA A 176 -36.71 -0.82 -28.72
CA ALA A 176 -35.95 -0.43 -29.92
C ALA A 176 -36.25 -1.35 -31.12
N GLY A 177 -37.14 -2.34 -30.98
CA GLY A 177 -37.56 -3.22 -32.07
C GLY A 177 -36.74 -4.51 -32.22
N PHE A 178 -35.91 -4.85 -31.24
CA PHE A 178 -35.12 -6.06 -31.26
C PHE A 178 -35.71 -7.16 -30.37
N VAL A 179 -35.53 -8.42 -30.78
CA VAL A 179 -35.94 -9.61 -30.03
C VAL A 179 -34.88 -10.70 -30.14
N ARG A 180 -34.95 -11.67 -29.23
CA ARG A 180 -34.11 -12.87 -29.31
C ARG A 180 -34.73 -13.93 -30.22
N ASP A 181 -33.92 -14.46 -31.12
CA ASP A 181 -34.23 -15.67 -31.88
C ASP A 181 -34.05 -16.95 -31.01
N ALA A 182 -34.28 -18.12 -31.59
CA ALA A 182 -34.13 -19.40 -30.90
C ALA A 182 -32.67 -19.71 -30.50
N GLN A 183 -31.70 -19.09 -31.17
CA GLN A 183 -30.27 -19.21 -30.92
C GLN A 183 -29.76 -18.18 -29.90
N GLY A 184 -30.63 -17.28 -29.44
CA GLY A 184 -30.30 -16.22 -28.49
C GLY A 184 -29.61 -14.99 -29.12
N ASN A 185 -29.66 -14.82 -30.45
CA ASN A 185 -29.16 -13.62 -31.12
C ASN A 185 -30.19 -12.49 -31.05
N CYS A 186 -29.71 -11.27 -30.88
CA CYS A 186 -30.54 -10.07 -30.91
C CYS A 186 -30.74 -9.62 -32.36
N ILE A 187 -31.93 -9.84 -32.91
CA ILE A 187 -32.30 -9.50 -34.29
C ILE A 187 -33.49 -8.54 -34.30
N LYS A 188 -33.76 -7.89 -35.43
CA LYS A 188 -34.99 -7.10 -35.53
C LYS A 188 -36.18 -8.04 -35.52
N PHE A 189 -37.29 -7.60 -34.95
CA PHE A 189 -38.52 -8.40 -34.96
C PHE A 189 -39.00 -8.77 -36.37
N GLU A 190 -38.70 -7.91 -37.36
CA GLU A 190 -39.02 -8.14 -38.78
C GLU A 190 -38.19 -9.26 -39.42
N ASP A 191 -37.02 -9.57 -38.86
CA ASP A 191 -36.10 -10.62 -39.35
C ASP A 191 -36.45 -12.00 -38.77
N CYS A 192 -37.51 -12.11 -37.96
CA CYS A 192 -37.93 -13.38 -37.38
C CYS A 192 -38.45 -14.35 -38.44
N PRO A 193 -38.14 -15.66 -38.31
CA PRO A 193 -38.70 -16.68 -39.18
C PRO A 193 -40.23 -16.75 -39.02
N LYS A 194 -40.93 -16.89 -40.14
CA LYS A 194 -42.40 -17.02 -40.20
C LYS A 194 -42.82 -18.48 -40.14
#